data_AF-F9P0A2-F1
#
_entry.id   AF-F9P0A2-F1
#
_cell.length_a   1.000
_cell.length_b   1.000
_cell.length_c   1.000
_cell.angle_alpha   90.00
_cell.angle_beta   90.00
_cell.angle_gamma   90.00
#
_symmetry.space_group_name_H-M   'P 1'
#
loop_
_entity.id
_entity.type
_entity.pdbx_description
1 polymer ?
#
loop_
_entity_poly.entity_id
_entity_poly.type
_entity_poly.pdbx_seq_one_letter_code
_entity_poly.pdbx_strand_id
1 'polypeptide(L)'
;MFHKENLEYNRNQVGFYTLDELVPQAHFLRQVEQVIDFSFIYDLVADTYSEDKGRPSLDPVMLVKIPLIQCFYGIRSMLLVAFHLCQQVCHF
;
A
#
# COMPACT_ATOMS: atom_id res chain seq x y z
N MET A 1 42.83 4.67 -5.81
CA MET A 1 42.74 3.29 -5.28
C MET A 1 41.26 2.94 -5.21
N PHE A 2 40.76 2.18 -6.19
CA PHE A 2 39.34 1.82 -6.26
C PHE A 2 39.01 0.85 -5.14
N HIS A 3 38.15 1.26 -4.20
CA HIS A 3 37.56 0.35 -3.23
C HIS A 3 36.62 -0.59 -3.99
N LYS A 4 37.04 -1.84 -4.16
CA LYS A 4 36.18 -2.90 -4.68
C LYS A 4 35.19 -3.24 -3.56
N GLU A 5 34.00 -2.66 -3.61
CA GLU A 5 32.93 -2.97 -2.67
C GLU A 5 32.65 -4.47 -2.68
N ASN A 6 32.71 -5.11 -1.52
CA ASN A 6 32.51 -6.54 -1.40
C ASN A 6 31.00 -6.84 -1.43
N LEU A 7 30.51 -7.26 -2.60
CA LEU A 7 29.08 -7.53 -2.87
C LEU A 7 28.45 -8.60 -1.95
N GLU A 8 29.26 -9.44 -1.29
CA GLU A 8 28.75 -10.45 -0.36
C GLU A 8 28.30 -9.87 0.98
N TYR A 9 28.81 -8.69 1.36
CA TYR A 9 28.44 -8.03 2.62
C TYR A 9 26.99 -7.50 2.63
N ASN A 10 26.41 -7.22 1.45
CA ASN A 10 25.06 -6.66 1.34
C ASN A 10 23.96 -7.73 1.37
N ARG A 11 24.26 -8.96 0.91
CA ARG A 11 23.23 -10.01 0.71
C ARG A 11 22.76 -10.73 1.98
N ASN A 12 23.50 -10.60 3.09
CA ASN A 12 23.20 -11.28 4.36
C ASN A 12 22.83 -10.30 5.50
N GLN A 13 22.33 -9.11 5.17
CA GLN A 13 21.91 -8.14 6.17
C GLN A 13 20.45 -8.38 6.59
N VAL A 14 20.20 -8.40 7.89
CA VAL A 14 18.87 -8.45 8.48
C VAL A 14 18.56 -7.07 9.02
N GLY A 15 17.48 -6.45 8.53
CA GLY A 15 16.95 -5.21 9.04
C GLY A 15 15.62 -5.44 9.74
N PHE A 16 15.43 -4.80 10.89
CA PHE A 16 14.17 -4.78 11.61
C PHE A 16 13.49 -3.45 11.35
N TYR A 17 12.36 -3.49 10.65
CA TYR A 17 11.56 -2.32 10.31
C TYR A 17 10.09 -2.60 10.62
N THR A 18 9.38 -1.57 11.04
CA THR A 18 7.93 -1.54 11.00
C THR A 18 7.46 -1.19 9.58
N LEU A 19 6.24 -1.59 9.22
CA LEU A 19 5.66 -1.22 7.92
C LEU A 19 5.55 0.31 7.76
N ASP A 20 5.38 1.04 8.86
CA ASP A 20 5.31 2.51 8.86
C ASP A 20 6.65 3.14 8.45
N GLU A 21 7.77 2.58 8.92
CA GLU A 21 9.12 3.06 8.59
C GLU A 21 9.49 2.87 7.13
N LEU A 22 8.87 1.90 6.45
CA LEU A 22 9.12 1.63 5.03
C LEU A 22 8.48 2.68 4.10
N VAL A 23 7.51 3.46 4.60
CA VAL A 23 6.80 4.47 3.79
C VAL A 23 7.15 5.86 4.30
N PRO A 24 7.72 6.76 3.47
CA PRO A 24 8.10 8.10 3.88
C PRO A 24 6.97 8.86 4.58
N GLN A 25 7.29 9.60 5.64
CA GLN A 25 6.28 10.33 6.42
C GLN A 25 5.57 11.42 5.60
N ALA A 26 6.27 12.04 4.65
CA ALA A 26 5.72 13.05 3.75
C ALA A 26 5.04 12.45 2.49
N HIS A 27 4.75 11.15 2.48
CA HIS A 27 4.17 10.49 1.32
C HIS A 27 2.74 10.96 1.04
N PHE A 28 2.42 11.25 -0.23
CA PHE A 28 1.13 11.80 -0.65
C PHE A 28 -0.07 10.97 -0.16
N LEU A 29 0.00 9.64 -0.25
CA LEU A 29 -1.10 8.78 0.21
C LEU A 29 -1.37 8.86 1.71
N ARG A 30 -0.36 9.19 2.54
CA ARG A 30 -0.57 9.44 3.98
C ARG A 30 -1.39 10.71 4.19
N GLN A 31 -1.15 11.73 3.38
CA GLN A 31 -1.92 12.99 3.43
C GLN A 31 -3.37 12.76 3.00
N VAL A 32 -3.58 11.96 1.95
CA VAL A 32 -4.93 11.57 1.52
C VAL A 32 -5.67 10.84 2.63
N GLU A 33 -5.03 9.85 3.25
CA GLU A 33 -5.63 9.07 4.34
C GLU A 33 -6.02 9.92 5.56
N GLN A 34 -5.28 11.01 5.82
CA GLN A 34 -5.62 11.95 6.89
C GLN A 34 -6.82 12.85 6.57
N VAL A 35 -7.10 13.09 5.29
CA VAL A 35 -8.15 14.02 4.85
C VAL A 35 -9.47 13.31 4.58
N ILE A 36 -9.43 12.04 4.18
CA ILE A 36 -10.62 11.27 3.81
C ILE A 36 -10.94 10.27 4.91
N ASP A 37 -12.09 10.46 5.56
CA ASP A 37 -12.68 9.42 6.39
C ASP A 37 -13.37 8.38 5.50
N PHE A 38 -12.92 7.13 5.56
CA PHE A 38 -13.48 6.02 4.79
C PHE A 38 -14.53 5.21 5.55
N SER A 39 -14.81 5.55 6.82
CA SER A 39 -15.73 4.81 7.68
C SER A 39 -17.15 4.70 7.08
N PHE A 40 -17.60 5.73 6.37
CA PHE A 40 -18.91 5.77 5.71
C PHE A 40 -19.15 4.61 4.72
N ILE A 41 -18.09 3.98 4.20
CA ILE A 41 -18.21 2.87 3.26
C ILE A 41 -18.87 1.67 3.93
N TYR A 42 -18.57 1.40 5.21
CA TYR A 42 -19.15 0.26 5.93
C TYR A 42 -20.67 0.40 6.03
N ASP A 43 -21.17 1.60 6.34
CA ASP A 43 -22.60 1.89 6.39
C ASP A 43 -23.28 1.68 5.04
N LEU A 44 -22.60 2.04 3.94
CA LEU A 44 -23.15 1.90 2.59
C LEU A 44 -23.26 0.44 2.11
N VAL A 45 -22.36 -0.44 2.55
CA VAL A 45 -22.29 -1.82 2.05
C VAL A 45 -22.84 -2.86 3.02
N ALA A 46 -23.22 -2.45 4.23
CA ALA A 46 -23.68 -3.32 5.33
C ALA A 46 -24.76 -4.33 4.88
N ASP A 47 -25.74 -3.89 4.09
CA ASP A 47 -26.84 -4.76 3.62
C ASP A 47 -26.40 -5.83 2.60
N THR A 48 -25.23 -5.64 1.98
CA THR A 48 -24.72 -6.51 0.90
C THR A 48 -23.56 -7.39 1.32
N TYR A 49 -22.91 -7.07 2.45
CA TYR A 49 -21.79 -7.81 3.00
C TYR A 49 -22.25 -8.64 4.20
N SER A 50 -21.93 -9.94 4.20
CA SER A 50 -22.21 -10.80 5.34
C SER A 50 -20.99 -10.87 6.23
N GLU A 51 -21.16 -10.60 7.53
CA GLU A 51 -20.06 -10.67 8.52
C GLU A 51 -19.63 -12.13 8.79
N ASP A 52 -20.60 -13.05 8.90
CA ASP A 52 -20.33 -14.40 9.43
C ASP A 52 -20.42 -15.55 8.41
N LYS A 53 -20.66 -15.27 7.12
CA LYS A 53 -20.92 -16.33 6.13
C LYS A 53 -19.84 -16.45 5.07
N GLY A 54 -19.27 -17.65 4.98
CA GLY A 54 -18.36 -18.04 3.92
C GLY A 54 -16.94 -17.54 4.14
N ARG A 55 -16.19 -17.40 3.03
CA ARG A 55 -14.85 -16.80 3.06
C ARG A 55 -15.01 -15.28 3.18
N PRO A 56 -14.34 -14.62 4.13
CA PRO A 56 -14.40 -13.17 4.22
C PRO A 56 -13.92 -12.57 2.89
N SER A 57 -14.75 -11.71 2.33
CA SER A 57 -14.41 -10.90 1.15
C SER A 57 -13.27 -9.94 1.47
N LEU A 58 -12.65 -9.36 0.44
CA LEU A 58 -11.75 -8.24 0.64
C LEU A 58 -12.48 -7.12 1.37
N ASP A 59 -11.77 -6.46 2.29
CA ASP A 59 -12.29 -5.31 3.03
C ASP A 59 -12.88 -4.26 2.06
N PRO A 60 -14.11 -3.76 2.32
CA PRO A 60 -14.79 -2.86 1.40
C PRO A 60 -14.08 -1.52 1.25
N VAL A 61 -13.39 -1.02 2.29
CA VAL A 61 -12.56 0.18 2.19
C VAL A 61 -11.38 -0.06 1.25
N MET A 62 -10.74 -1.23 1.31
CA MET A 62 -9.67 -1.61 0.38
C MET A 62 -10.15 -1.68 -1.07
N LEU A 63 -11.36 -2.20 -1.32
CA LEU A 63 -11.95 -2.24 -2.67
C LEU A 63 -12.14 -0.84 -3.28
N VAL A 64 -12.35 0.18 -2.45
CA VAL A 64 -12.45 1.58 -2.88
C VAL A 64 -11.08 2.27 -2.95
N LYS A 65 -10.18 1.99 -2.00
CA LYS A 65 -8.82 2.58 -1.97
C LYS A 65 -8.01 2.22 -3.22
N ILE A 66 -8.09 0.98 -3.71
CA ILE A 66 -7.33 0.53 -4.90
C ILE A 66 -7.62 1.37 -6.17
N PRO A 67 -8.88 1.51 -6.64
CA PRO A 67 -9.18 2.32 -7.83
C PRO A 67 -8.95 3.82 -7.59
N LEU A 68 -9.05 4.29 -6.34
CA LEU A 68 -8.77 5.67 -5.98
C LEU A 68 -7.26 5.98 -6.12
N ILE A 69 -6.39 5.08 -5.64
CA ILE A 69 -4.93 5.14 -5.87
C ILE A 69 -4.63 5.06 -7.37
N GLN A 70 -5.31 4.17 -8.09
CA GLN A 70 -5.16 4.06 -9.54
C GLN A 70 -5.45 5.39 -10.25
N CYS A 71 -6.51 6.10 -9.84
CA CYS A 71 -6.87 7.42 -10.37
C CYS A 71 -5.83 8.48 -10.03
N PHE A 72 -5.36 8.56 -8.79
CA PHE A 72 -4.38 9.58 -8.39
C PHE A 72 -3.07 9.50 -9.17
N TYR A 73 -2.58 8.29 -9.42
CA TYR A 73 -1.33 8.07 -10.14
C TYR A 73 -1.51 7.87 -11.64
N GLY A 74 -2.75 7.93 -12.16
CA GLY A 74 -3.03 7.72 -13.58
C GLY A 74 -2.61 6.33 -14.08
N ILE A 75 -2.71 5.31 -13.24
CA ILE A 75 -2.24 3.96 -13.55
C ILE A 75 -3.24 3.29 -14.49
N ARG A 76 -2.75 2.82 -15.64
CA ARG A 76 -3.58 2.27 -16.71
C ARG A 76 -4.25 0.93 -16.38
N SER A 77 -3.74 0.20 -15.39
CA SER A 77 -4.25 -1.12 -15.00
C SER A 77 -4.25 -1.27 -13.50
N MET A 78 -5.34 -1.80 -12.96
CA MET A 78 -5.49 -2.10 -11.54
C MET A 78 -4.40 -3.07 -11.05
N LEU A 79 -3.97 -4.02 -11.89
CA LEU A 79 -2.91 -4.98 -11.55
C LEU A 79 -1.54 -4.32 -11.36
N LEU A 80 -1.30 -3.17 -12.02
CA LEU A 80 -0.04 -2.44 -11.91
C LEU A 80 0.02 -1.55 -10.67
N VAL A 81 -1.11 -1.33 -9.97
CA VAL A 81 -1.14 -0.51 -8.75
C VAL A 81 -0.19 -1.07 -7.71
N ALA A 82 -0.22 -2.39 -7.47
CA ALA A 82 0.68 -3.03 -6.51
C ALA A 82 2.16 -2.87 -6.91
N PHE A 83 2.47 -2.97 -8.20
CA PHE A 83 3.84 -2.76 -8.69
C PHE A 83 4.31 -1.31 -8.48
N HIS A 84 3.45 -0.34 -8.79
CA HIS A 84 3.77 1.08 -8.60
C HIS A 84 3.97 1.43 -7.12
N LEU A 85 3.10 0.94 -6.24
CA LEU A 85 3.23 1.15 -4.79
C LEU A 85 4.51 0.49 -4.25
N CYS A 86 4.84 -0.71 -4.71
CA CYS A 86 6.09 -1.38 -4.34
C CYS A 86 7.31 -0.54 -4.73
N GLN A 87 7.32 0.06 -5.93
CA GLN A 87 8.39 0.97 -6.33
C GLN A 87 8.50 2.21 -5.41
N GLN A 88 7.37 2.77 -4.95
CA GLN A 88 7.39 3.92 -4.03
C GLN A 88 7.98 3.58 -2.66
N VAL A 89 7.85 2.33 -2.21
CA VAL A 89 8.45 1.83 -0.97
C VAL A 89 9.93 1.48 -1.17
N CYS A 90 10.31 0.85 -2.29
CA CYS A 90 11.68 0.39 -2.53
C CYS A 90 12.67 1.49 -3.00
N HIS A 91 12.19 2.67 -3.37
CA HIS A 91 13.05 3.78 -3.78
C HIS A 91 13.55 4.67 -2.62
N PHE A 92 13.33 4.25 -1.38
CA PHE A 92 13.86 4.82 -0.14
C PHE A 92 14.69 3.77 0.62
#